data_AF-A0A6M1ZRD2-F1
#
_entry.id   AF-A0A6M1ZRD2-F1
#
_cell.length_a   1.000
_cell.length_b   1.000
_cell.length_c   1.000
_cell.angle_alpha   90.00
_cell.angle_beta   90.00
_cell.angle_gamma   90.00
#
_symmetry.space_group_name_H-M   'P 1'
#
loop_
_entity.id
_entity.type
_entity.pdbx_description
1 polymer ?
#
loop_
_entity_poly.entity_id
_entity_poly.type
_entity_poly.pdbx_seq_one_letter_code
_entity_poly.pdbx_strand_id
1 'polypeptide(L)'
;MLNFQEMIITLTQYWAAQGCLIHQGYDLEVGAGTFNPATFLRCLGPEPYSAVYVEPSRRPQDGRYGENPNRVQFYHQMQVILKPSPLNIQELYLNSLKTIGLDLSKHDIRFVHDDWENPTIGAWGLGWEIWIDGMEVTQFTYFQAVGGMAVKPVSGELTYGLERLAMYLQSVDSIFDLKWNDQISYGSIYKRSEWEWSHYNFTEADSAMWLRHFDDYEEEAKRLIHQPLPIPAYDFVMKASHAFNILDARGVISVTERTGYIGRIRDLARQLAESYVKSREEQQFPLLRDLAPPLAPKLPSISTKYDSKEREDFLLEIGSEELPATFVPLGLQSLEKEIRQLLKTHGLAHDEIVLYGTPRRLAVIVKNVAGGSVAQKIEKKGPALRIAFDESGKLTKAGGGFFRSIGQTPPTLDQVKKGAAAGIEIRKDYLFTRLEKPSVSTREVLAAELPKLILRLEFPKKMRWSSLDIEYARPLHWIVALYDKEVIPFALGNLISDRITYGHSQLSPEAIKLAHPDEYVKKLNKHHVMVDIDERKAAILEQIAKIEKENHAKVIEERRVIPQVL
;
A
#
# COMPACT_ATOMS: atom_id res chain seq x y z
N MET A 1 -9.00 34.48 -7.59
CA MET A 1 -8.27 33.74 -6.54
C MET A 1 -9.35 33.29 -5.57
N LEU A 2 -9.51 31.98 -5.35
CA LEU A 2 -10.59 31.48 -4.49
C LEU A 2 -10.32 31.88 -3.04
N ASN A 3 -11.34 32.39 -2.35
CA ASN A 3 -11.26 32.57 -0.90
C ASN A 3 -11.45 31.23 -0.17
N PHE A 4 -11.24 31.19 1.15
CA PHE A 4 -11.25 29.95 1.92
C PHE A 4 -12.57 29.17 1.82
N GLN A 5 -13.72 29.87 1.94
CA GLN A 5 -15.02 29.22 1.86
C GLN A 5 -15.34 28.72 0.44
N GLU A 6 -14.93 29.44 -0.60
CA GLU A 6 -15.10 29.00 -1.99
C GLU A 6 -14.28 27.75 -2.30
N MET A 7 -13.05 27.67 -1.78
CA MET A 7 -12.21 26.46 -1.90
C MET A 7 -12.90 25.25 -1.25
N ILE A 8 -13.45 25.41 -0.03
CA ILE A 8 -14.20 24.36 0.66
C ILE A 8 -15.41 23.90 -0.16
N ILE A 9 -16.20 24.84 -0.68
CA ILE A 9 -17.38 24.52 -1.50
C ILE A 9 -16.96 23.75 -2.75
N THR A 10 -15.91 24.22 -3.43
CA THR A 10 -15.41 23.64 -4.68
C THR A 10 -14.92 22.20 -4.48
N LEU A 11 -14.12 21.94 -3.45
CA LEU A 11 -13.66 20.58 -3.15
C LEU A 11 -14.81 19.67 -2.72
N THR A 12 -15.75 20.17 -1.92
CA THR A 12 -16.93 19.40 -1.49
C THR A 12 -17.77 18.99 -2.70
N GLN A 13 -18.02 19.91 -3.64
CA GLN A 13 -18.74 19.64 -4.88
C GLN A 13 -17.99 18.67 -5.79
N TYR A 14 -16.67 18.80 -5.90
CA TYR A 14 -15.83 17.88 -6.65
C TYR A 14 -15.99 16.43 -6.16
N TRP A 15 -15.83 16.20 -4.86
CA TRP A 15 -15.93 14.86 -4.28
C TRP A 15 -17.36 14.32 -4.28
N ALA A 16 -18.37 15.17 -4.10
CA ALA A 16 -19.75 14.78 -4.29
C ALA A 16 -20.02 14.28 -5.72
N ALA A 17 -19.44 14.94 -6.73
CA ALA A 17 -19.52 14.50 -8.12
C ALA A 17 -18.80 13.15 -8.38
N GLN A 18 -17.81 12.77 -7.55
CA GLN A 18 -17.20 11.44 -7.56
C GLN A 18 -18.02 10.37 -6.82
N GLY A 19 -19.20 10.72 -6.30
CA GLY A 19 -20.11 9.79 -5.62
C GLY A 19 -19.97 9.77 -4.09
N CYS A 20 -19.21 10.69 -3.49
CA CYS A 20 -19.14 10.81 -2.03
C CYS A 20 -20.42 11.41 -1.45
N LEU A 21 -20.86 10.85 -0.32
CA LEU A 21 -21.85 11.50 0.55
C LEU A 21 -21.22 12.74 1.18
N ILE A 22 -21.96 13.85 1.21
CA ILE A 22 -21.53 15.05 1.94
C ILE A 22 -21.93 14.86 3.41
N HIS A 23 -20.96 14.59 4.26
CA HIS A 23 -21.12 14.58 5.71
C HIS A 23 -20.83 15.97 6.30
N GLN A 24 -21.16 16.14 7.57
CA GLN A 24 -20.79 17.33 8.35
C GLN A 24 -19.68 16.96 9.35
N GLY A 25 -18.95 17.97 9.80
CA GLY A 25 -18.03 17.83 10.93
C GLY A 25 -18.77 17.28 12.15
N TYR A 26 -18.05 16.53 12.96
CA TYR A 26 -18.62 15.91 14.14
C TYR A 26 -18.89 16.97 15.21
N ASP A 27 -19.94 16.78 16.00
CA ASP A 27 -20.36 17.71 17.06
C ASP A 27 -19.58 17.51 18.37
N LEU A 28 -18.51 16.72 18.34
CA LEU A 28 -17.57 16.49 19.45
C LEU A 28 -16.15 16.89 19.08
N GLU A 29 -15.34 17.22 20.10
CA GLU A 29 -13.93 17.50 19.91
C GLU A 29 -13.15 16.28 19.42
N VAL A 30 -12.59 16.39 18.22
CA VAL A 30 -11.75 15.36 17.62
C VAL A 30 -10.43 15.93 17.11
N GLY A 31 -9.37 15.11 17.08
CA GLY A 31 -8.03 15.54 16.65
C GLY A 31 -7.76 15.42 15.14
N ALA A 32 -8.66 14.75 14.43
CA ALA A 32 -8.64 14.56 12.97
C ALA A 32 -9.99 14.02 12.48
N GLY A 33 -10.27 14.16 11.18
CA GLY A 33 -11.40 13.53 10.47
C GLY A 33 -11.48 12.01 10.61
N THR A 34 -10.36 11.35 10.91
CA THR A 34 -10.32 9.91 11.18
C THR A 34 -11.17 9.51 12.40
N PHE A 35 -11.35 10.41 13.38
CA PHE A 35 -12.14 10.19 14.59
C PHE A 35 -13.64 10.51 14.41
N ASN A 36 -14.06 11.01 13.24
CA ASN A 36 -15.48 11.14 12.97
C ASN A 36 -16.07 9.74 12.76
N PRO A 37 -17.27 9.43 13.27
CA PRO A 37 -17.91 8.13 13.03
C PRO A 37 -18.10 7.82 11.54
N ALA A 38 -18.19 8.84 10.67
CA ALA A 38 -18.21 8.70 9.22
C ALA A 38 -16.87 8.18 8.63
N THR A 39 -15.76 8.22 9.37
CA THR A 39 -14.53 7.47 9.05
C THR A 39 -14.41 6.23 9.91
N PHE A 40 -14.19 6.39 11.23
CA PHE A 40 -13.76 5.30 12.11
C PHE A 40 -14.71 4.10 12.04
N LEU A 41 -16.02 4.32 12.22
CA LEU A 41 -17.00 3.24 12.21
C LEU A 41 -17.23 2.73 10.78
N ARG A 42 -17.28 3.61 9.78
CA ARG A 42 -17.61 3.24 8.39
C ARG A 42 -16.48 2.52 7.66
N CYS A 43 -15.23 2.69 8.07
CA CYS A 43 -14.11 1.87 7.61
C CYS A 43 -14.25 0.40 8.02
N LEU A 44 -14.98 0.09 9.10
CA LEU A 44 -15.17 -1.27 9.60
C LEU A 44 -16.21 -2.06 8.79
N GLY A 45 -16.06 -3.39 8.79
CA GLY A 45 -16.98 -4.30 8.10
C GLY A 45 -16.90 -4.26 6.56
N PRO A 46 -17.73 -5.04 5.86
CA PRO A 46 -17.64 -5.23 4.41
C PRO A 46 -18.35 -4.15 3.59
N GLU A 47 -19.16 -3.30 4.24
CA GLU A 47 -20.00 -2.30 3.57
C GLU A 47 -19.17 -1.27 2.80
N PRO A 48 -19.43 -1.05 1.50
CA PRO A 48 -18.83 0.05 0.75
C PRO A 48 -19.36 1.38 1.28
N TYR A 49 -18.49 2.39 1.28
CA TYR A 49 -18.82 3.71 1.81
C TYR A 49 -17.91 4.76 1.18
N SER A 50 -18.47 5.92 0.83
CA SER A 50 -17.68 7.04 0.34
C SER A 50 -18.26 8.34 0.87
N ALA A 51 -17.41 9.19 1.45
CA ALA A 51 -17.84 10.43 2.08
C ALA A 51 -16.79 11.53 1.95
N VAL A 52 -17.27 12.78 1.92
CA VAL A 52 -16.48 14.00 2.02
C VAL A 52 -17.09 14.92 3.07
N TYR A 53 -16.25 15.55 3.89
CA TYR A 53 -16.70 16.52 4.89
C TYR A 53 -15.53 17.37 5.38
N VAL A 54 -15.87 18.52 5.97
CA VAL A 54 -14.90 19.33 6.72
C VAL A 54 -14.93 18.88 8.18
N GLU A 55 -13.78 18.57 8.75
CA GLU A 55 -13.62 18.26 10.16
C GLU A 55 -12.84 19.35 10.90
N PRO A 56 -13.50 20.15 11.74
CA PRO A 56 -12.84 21.03 12.70
C PRO A 56 -12.04 20.21 13.72
N SER A 57 -10.72 20.26 13.64
CA SER A 57 -9.82 19.40 14.40
C SER A 57 -9.11 20.16 15.52
N ARG A 58 -9.14 19.62 16.74
CA ARG A 58 -8.47 20.15 17.93
C ARG A 58 -7.26 19.30 18.33
N ARG A 59 -6.08 19.91 18.34
CA ARG A 59 -4.82 19.34 18.82
C ARG A 59 -4.23 20.26 19.90
N PRO A 60 -4.61 20.09 21.18
CA PRO A 60 -4.19 20.98 22.27
C PRO A 60 -2.68 21.27 22.34
N GLN A 61 -1.83 20.28 22.07
CA GLN A 61 -0.36 20.40 22.07
C GLN A 61 0.20 21.30 20.95
N ASP A 62 -0.56 21.50 19.88
CA ASP A 62 -0.15 22.32 18.74
C ASP A 62 -0.40 23.82 18.96
N GLY A 63 -0.97 24.23 20.09
CA GLY A 63 -1.25 25.63 20.39
C GLY A 63 0.02 26.51 20.38
N ARG A 64 -0.04 27.67 19.72
CA ARG A 64 1.09 28.62 19.62
C ARG A 64 0.70 30.06 19.89
N TYR A 65 -0.34 30.28 20.71
CA TYR A 65 -0.79 31.60 21.17
C TYR A 65 -1.13 32.59 20.04
N GLY A 66 -1.39 32.10 18.82
CA GLY A 66 -1.68 32.96 17.66
C GLY A 66 -0.45 33.64 17.05
N GLU A 67 0.76 33.22 17.43
CA GLU A 67 2.03 33.83 16.99
C GLU A 67 2.73 33.02 15.89
N ASN A 68 2.44 31.72 15.77
CA ASN A 68 3.04 30.89 14.72
C ASN A 68 2.23 31.00 13.42
N PRO A 69 2.88 31.19 12.25
CA PRO A 69 2.17 31.37 10.97
C PRO A 69 1.51 30.09 10.42
N ASN A 70 1.89 28.90 10.91
CA ASN A 70 1.52 27.61 10.30
C ASN A 70 0.98 26.56 11.27
N ARG A 71 1.14 26.76 12.59
CA ARG A 71 0.80 25.78 13.63
C ARG A 71 -0.16 26.38 14.65
N VAL A 72 -1.30 25.71 14.81
CA VAL A 72 -2.41 26.11 15.67
C VAL A 72 -3.03 24.90 16.35
N GLN A 73 -3.68 25.11 17.51
CA GLN A 73 -4.41 24.02 18.17
C GLN A 73 -5.74 23.69 17.49
N PHE A 74 -6.33 24.60 16.70
CA PHE A 74 -7.58 24.37 15.96
C PHE A 74 -7.43 24.73 14.49
N TYR A 75 -7.83 23.82 13.60
CA TYR A 75 -7.75 23.97 12.16
C TYR A 75 -8.79 23.08 11.45
N HIS A 76 -8.97 23.27 10.14
CA HIS A 76 -9.97 22.54 9.36
C HIS A 76 -9.30 21.51 8.46
N GLN A 77 -9.67 20.25 8.66
CA GLN A 77 -9.37 19.20 7.68
C GLN A 77 -10.51 19.11 6.68
N MET A 78 -10.21 18.85 5.41
CA MET A 78 -11.18 18.18 4.56
C MET A 78 -10.85 16.71 4.53
N GLN A 79 -11.82 15.89 4.92
CA GLN A 79 -11.70 14.46 5.03
C GLN A 79 -12.44 13.81 3.87
N VAL A 80 -11.78 12.89 3.19
CA VAL A 80 -12.38 12.05 2.14
C VAL A 80 -12.09 10.59 2.45
N ILE A 81 -13.14 9.77 2.52
CA ILE A 81 -13.03 8.31 2.65
C ILE A 81 -13.60 7.66 1.41
N LEU A 82 -12.87 6.71 0.84
CA LEU A 82 -13.24 5.90 -0.32
C LEU A 82 -13.05 4.42 -0.01
N LYS A 83 -14.15 3.69 0.18
CA LYS A 83 -14.18 2.27 0.53
C LYS A 83 -15.10 1.50 -0.43
N PRO A 84 -14.60 0.54 -1.22
CA PRO A 84 -13.19 0.18 -1.39
C PRO A 84 -12.35 1.34 -1.95
N SER A 85 -11.05 1.36 -1.66
CA SER A 85 -10.15 2.33 -2.28
C SER A 85 -10.09 2.13 -3.81
N PRO A 86 -10.30 3.20 -4.61
CA PRO A 86 -10.21 3.10 -6.06
C PRO A 86 -8.75 3.09 -6.51
N LEU A 87 -8.48 2.46 -7.66
CA LEU A 87 -7.13 2.36 -8.21
C LEU A 87 -6.60 3.70 -8.73
N ASN A 88 -7.47 4.62 -9.12
CA ASN A 88 -7.08 5.94 -9.62
C ASN A 88 -7.17 7.03 -8.54
N ILE A 89 -7.09 6.68 -7.25
CA ILE A 89 -7.24 7.62 -6.14
C ILE A 89 -6.20 8.77 -6.16
N GLN A 90 -4.94 8.51 -6.56
CA GLN A 90 -3.94 9.57 -6.76
C GLN A 90 -4.39 10.56 -7.85
N GLU A 91 -4.96 10.07 -8.96
CA GLU A 91 -5.47 10.91 -10.04
C GLU A 91 -6.67 11.74 -9.59
N LEU A 92 -7.61 11.11 -8.85
CA LEU A 92 -8.75 11.81 -8.26
C LEU A 92 -8.30 12.92 -7.31
N TYR A 93 -7.26 12.69 -6.52
CA TYR A 93 -6.65 13.72 -5.68
C TYR A 93 -6.03 14.86 -6.51
N LEU A 94 -5.17 14.56 -7.48
CA LEU A 94 -4.52 15.60 -8.29
C LEU A 94 -5.54 16.43 -9.09
N ASN A 95 -6.61 15.81 -9.57
CA ASN A 95 -7.70 16.52 -10.24
C ASN A 95 -8.53 17.39 -9.28
N SER A 96 -8.63 17.05 -7.99
CA SER A 96 -9.24 17.92 -6.98
C SER A 96 -8.44 19.22 -6.82
N LEU A 97 -7.10 19.12 -6.79
CA LEU A 97 -6.20 20.28 -6.73
C LEU A 97 -6.31 21.18 -7.97
N LYS A 98 -6.42 20.58 -9.17
CA LYS A 98 -6.69 21.36 -10.40
C LYS A 98 -8.02 22.09 -10.33
N THR A 99 -9.04 21.47 -9.75
CA THR A 99 -10.40 22.03 -9.68
C THR A 99 -10.46 23.29 -8.82
N ILE A 100 -9.64 23.38 -7.77
CA ILE A 100 -9.48 24.61 -6.97
C ILE A 100 -8.51 25.63 -7.58
N GLY A 101 -8.06 25.40 -8.82
CA GLY A 101 -7.24 26.34 -9.58
C GLY A 101 -5.72 26.20 -9.41
N LEU A 102 -5.23 25.10 -8.81
CA LEU A 102 -3.80 24.85 -8.72
C LEU A 102 -3.25 24.33 -10.06
N ASP A 103 -2.27 25.05 -10.62
CA ASP A 103 -1.58 24.65 -11.84
C ASP A 103 -0.43 23.68 -11.50
N LEU A 104 -0.70 22.38 -11.52
CA LEU A 104 0.27 21.35 -11.11
C LEU A 104 1.57 21.37 -11.93
N SER A 105 1.60 22.02 -13.10
CA SER A 105 2.83 22.13 -13.90
C SER A 105 3.82 23.15 -13.36
N LYS A 106 3.38 24.05 -12.48
CA LYS A 106 4.18 25.09 -11.84
C LYS A 106 4.63 24.75 -10.42
N HIS A 107 4.15 23.63 -9.88
CA HIS A 107 4.40 23.24 -8.49
C HIS A 107 5.09 21.89 -8.42
N ASP A 108 6.01 21.76 -7.47
CA ASP A 108 6.68 20.50 -7.18
C ASP A 108 5.83 19.69 -6.19
N ILE A 109 5.06 18.74 -6.72
CA ILE A 109 4.17 17.87 -5.95
C ILE A 109 4.85 16.54 -5.72
N ARG A 110 5.12 16.21 -4.45
CA ARG A 110 5.82 14.99 -4.06
C ARG A 110 4.94 14.13 -3.15
N PHE A 111 4.85 12.85 -3.50
CA PHE A 111 4.27 11.82 -2.65
C PHE A 111 5.39 11.20 -1.82
N VAL A 112 5.62 11.75 -0.63
CA VAL A 112 6.67 11.32 0.28
C VAL A 112 6.15 10.14 1.09
N HIS A 113 6.86 9.01 1.05
CA HIS A 113 6.45 7.83 1.79
C HIS A 113 6.33 8.14 3.29
N ASP A 114 5.15 7.87 3.83
CA ASP A 114 4.90 7.90 5.26
C ASP A 114 3.90 6.81 5.64
N ASP A 115 4.09 6.20 6.82
CA ASP A 115 3.16 5.25 7.39
C ASP A 115 2.38 5.95 8.50
N TRP A 116 1.06 5.94 8.38
CA TRP A 116 0.22 6.60 9.38
C TRP A 116 -0.21 5.59 10.44
N GLU A 117 -0.01 5.95 11.71
CA GLU A 117 -0.50 5.20 12.85
C GLU A 117 -1.11 6.13 13.90
N ASN A 118 -2.27 5.75 14.41
CA ASN A 118 -2.84 6.33 15.60
C ASN A 118 -3.09 5.24 16.66
N PRO A 119 -2.23 5.15 17.69
CA PRO A 119 -2.31 4.09 18.68
C PRO A 119 -3.57 4.20 19.55
N THR A 120 -4.10 5.41 19.78
CA THR A 120 -5.26 5.66 20.64
C THR A 120 -6.53 4.98 20.12
N ILE A 121 -6.71 4.92 18.79
CA ILE A 121 -7.86 4.27 18.16
C ILE A 121 -7.48 2.96 17.45
N GLY A 122 -6.26 2.46 17.66
CA GLY A 122 -5.76 1.24 17.05
C GLY A 122 -5.87 1.24 15.52
N ALA A 123 -5.64 2.39 14.89
CA ALA A 123 -5.75 2.56 13.45
C ALA A 123 -4.37 2.75 12.83
N TRP A 124 -4.12 2.07 11.72
CA TRP A 124 -2.88 2.23 10.97
C TRP A 124 -3.06 1.89 9.49
N GLY A 125 -2.20 2.48 8.66
CA GLY A 125 -2.18 2.27 7.23
C GLY A 125 -0.86 2.70 6.60
N LEU A 126 -0.72 2.38 5.32
CA LEU A 126 0.42 2.82 4.50
C LEU A 126 -0.04 3.93 3.56
N GLY A 127 0.83 4.88 3.26
CA GLY A 127 0.56 5.84 2.21
C GLY A 127 1.66 6.89 2.06
N TRP A 128 1.25 8.15 2.01
CA TRP A 128 2.12 9.29 1.73
C TRP A 128 1.70 10.55 2.48
N GLU A 129 2.70 11.32 2.86
CA GLU A 129 2.55 12.77 2.99
C GLU A 129 2.69 13.39 1.60
N ILE A 130 1.78 14.29 1.25
CA ILE A 130 1.83 15.02 -0.01
C ILE A 130 2.34 16.43 0.25
N TRP A 131 3.49 16.70 -0.34
CA TRP A 131 4.21 17.97 -0.24
C TRP A 131 4.04 18.77 -1.52
N ILE A 132 3.68 20.04 -1.40
CA ILE A 132 3.65 21.00 -2.49
C ILE A 132 4.66 22.08 -2.13
N ASP A 133 5.65 22.33 -3.00
CA ASP A 133 6.69 23.36 -2.85
C ASP A 133 7.37 23.38 -1.46
N GLY A 134 7.53 22.21 -0.83
CA GLY A 134 8.19 22.09 0.47
C GLY A 134 7.29 22.26 1.70
N MET A 135 5.97 22.31 1.54
CA MET A 135 5.02 22.22 2.65
C MET A 135 4.09 21.01 2.46
N GLU A 136 3.94 20.22 3.51
CA GLU A 136 2.96 19.13 3.59
C GLU A 136 1.53 19.71 3.61
N VAL A 137 0.69 19.34 2.65
CA VAL A 137 -0.69 19.85 2.50
C VAL A 137 -1.76 18.77 2.62
N THR A 138 -1.40 17.50 2.50
CA THR A 138 -2.36 16.39 2.55
C THR A 138 -1.70 15.13 3.07
N GLN A 139 -2.41 14.40 3.93
CA GLN A 139 -2.09 13.00 4.24
C GLN A 139 -2.92 12.07 3.37
N PHE A 140 -2.29 11.03 2.84
CA PHE A 140 -2.97 9.94 2.15
C PHE A 140 -2.65 8.62 2.86
N THR A 141 -3.68 7.91 3.31
CA THR A 141 -3.56 6.63 4.03
C THR A 141 -4.45 5.54 3.41
N TYR A 142 -3.91 4.34 3.21
CA TYR A 142 -4.70 3.13 2.98
C TYR A 142 -4.82 2.33 4.27
N PHE A 143 -5.99 2.39 4.91
CA PHE A 143 -6.21 1.72 6.19
C PHE A 143 -6.09 0.20 6.06
N GLN A 144 -5.14 -0.37 6.80
CA GLN A 144 -4.98 -1.82 6.95
C GLN A 144 -5.71 -2.32 8.19
N ALA A 145 -5.75 -1.50 9.25
CA ALA A 145 -6.57 -1.75 10.43
C ALA A 145 -7.14 -0.46 11.02
N VAL A 146 -8.32 -0.57 11.63
CA VAL A 146 -8.99 0.48 12.41
C VAL A 146 -9.63 -0.19 13.63
N GLY A 147 -9.51 0.41 14.82
CA GLY A 147 -10.01 -0.23 16.05
C GLY A 147 -9.33 -1.58 16.35
N GLY A 148 -8.08 -1.77 15.90
CA GLY A 148 -7.39 -3.06 16.00
C GLY A 148 -7.94 -4.17 15.10
N MET A 149 -8.96 -3.88 14.28
CA MET A 149 -9.56 -4.83 13.35
C MET A 149 -9.03 -4.60 11.93
N ALA A 150 -8.74 -5.69 11.21
CA ALA A 150 -8.37 -5.61 9.81
C ALA A 150 -9.51 -5.01 8.97
N VAL A 151 -9.19 -4.03 8.13
CA VAL A 151 -10.16 -3.39 7.24
C VAL A 151 -10.24 -4.17 5.93
N LYS A 152 -11.45 -4.64 5.58
CA LYS A 152 -11.75 -5.33 4.33
C LYS A 152 -13.19 -5.01 3.89
N PRO A 153 -13.41 -4.37 2.72
CA PRO A 153 -12.39 -3.87 1.79
C PRO A 153 -11.57 -2.71 2.37
N VAL A 154 -10.34 -2.52 1.86
CA VAL A 154 -9.43 -1.44 2.26
C VAL A 154 -10.04 -0.08 1.93
N SER A 155 -9.94 0.84 2.87
CA SER A 155 -10.40 2.22 2.72
C SER A 155 -9.21 3.12 2.38
N GLY A 156 -9.38 3.99 1.38
CA GLY A 156 -8.46 5.09 1.10
C GLY A 156 -8.94 6.34 1.80
N GLU A 157 -8.06 6.98 2.56
CA GLU A 157 -8.29 8.24 3.27
C GLU A 157 -7.44 9.35 2.66
N LEU A 158 -8.06 10.46 2.28
CA LEU A 158 -7.36 11.70 1.92
C LEU A 158 -7.75 12.77 2.95
N THR A 159 -6.74 13.36 3.61
CA THR A 159 -6.92 14.39 4.64
C THR A 159 -6.20 15.65 4.23
N TYR A 160 -6.94 16.63 3.70
CA TYR A 160 -6.39 17.92 3.27
C TYR A 160 -6.24 18.86 4.47
N GLY A 161 -5.08 19.50 4.61
CA GLY A 161 -4.91 20.66 5.48
C GLY A 161 -5.41 21.91 4.75
N LEU A 162 -6.65 22.33 5.01
CA LEU A 162 -7.32 23.37 4.23
C LEU A 162 -6.60 24.71 4.34
N GLU A 163 -6.14 25.11 5.53
CA GLU A 163 -5.43 26.37 5.73
C GLU A 163 -4.14 26.41 4.90
N ARG A 164 -3.32 25.36 4.95
CA ARG A 164 -2.07 25.27 4.18
C ARG A 164 -2.32 25.32 2.68
N LEU A 165 -3.34 24.61 2.21
CA LEU A 165 -3.72 24.62 0.80
C LEU A 165 -4.21 26.01 0.35
N ALA A 166 -5.01 26.68 1.18
CA ALA A 166 -5.47 28.02 0.92
C ALA A 166 -4.34 29.05 0.92
N MET A 167 -3.31 28.88 1.77
CA MET A 167 -2.14 29.76 1.79
C MET A 167 -1.42 29.77 0.45
N TYR A 168 -1.28 28.61 -0.20
CA TYR A 168 -0.75 28.52 -1.56
C TYR A 168 -1.63 29.24 -2.58
N LEU A 169 -2.93 28.95 -2.57
CA LEU A 169 -3.86 29.57 -3.52
C LEU A 169 -3.96 31.08 -3.36
N GLN A 170 -3.83 31.59 -2.13
CA GLN A 170 -3.90 33.01 -1.82
C GLN A 170 -2.55 33.72 -1.81
N SER A 171 -1.45 32.98 -1.91
CA SER A 171 -0.07 33.49 -1.85
C SER A 171 0.20 34.32 -0.59
N VAL A 172 -0.15 33.76 0.58
CA VAL A 172 0.09 34.39 1.90
C VAL A 172 0.99 33.51 2.78
N ASP A 173 1.81 34.13 3.61
CA ASP A 173 2.82 33.44 4.45
C ASP A 173 2.31 33.01 5.83
N SER A 174 1.08 33.41 6.19
CA SER A 174 0.47 33.13 7.50
C SER A 174 -0.99 32.73 7.34
N ILE A 175 -1.41 31.70 8.08
CA ILE A 175 -2.82 31.28 8.14
C ILE A 175 -3.76 32.43 8.56
N PHE A 176 -3.28 33.38 9.38
CA PHE A 176 -4.13 34.46 9.90
C PHE A 176 -4.42 35.55 8.86
N ASP A 177 -3.63 35.59 7.79
CA ASP A 177 -3.79 36.55 6.68
C ASP A 177 -4.72 36.01 5.58
N LEU A 178 -5.10 34.73 5.65
CA LEU A 178 -6.07 34.13 4.73
C LEU A 178 -7.38 34.91 4.71
N LYS A 179 -7.89 35.17 3.52
CA LYS A 179 -9.25 35.67 3.30
C LYS A 179 -10.22 34.49 3.43
N TRP A 180 -11.05 34.54 4.47
CA TRP A 180 -12.15 33.59 4.64
C TRP A 180 -13.16 33.79 3.52
N ASN A 181 -13.53 35.05 3.31
CA ASN A 181 -14.27 35.58 2.17
C ASN A 181 -13.70 36.96 1.80
N ASP A 182 -14.35 37.69 0.90
CA ASP A 182 -13.86 38.98 0.40
C ASP A 182 -13.74 40.07 1.49
N GLN A 183 -14.41 39.90 2.64
CA GLN A 183 -14.49 40.90 3.71
C GLN A 183 -13.73 40.49 4.99
N ILE A 184 -13.72 39.21 5.32
CA ILE A 184 -13.26 38.69 6.61
C ILE A 184 -12.00 37.85 6.42
N SER A 185 -10.97 38.07 7.24
CA SER A 185 -9.81 37.18 7.30
C SER A 185 -9.96 36.08 8.35
N TYR A 186 -9.22 34.99 8.20
CA TYR A 186 -9.13 33.91 9.16
C TYR A 186 -8.66 34.42 10.52
N GLY A 187 -7.70 35.35 10.54
CA GLY A 187 -7.21 36.00 11.76
C GLY A 187 -8.27 36.78 12.52
N SER A 188 -9.21 37.43 11.82
CA SER A 188 -10.33 38.13 12.46
C SER A 188 -11.27 37.19 13.22
N ILE A 189 -11.33 35.91 12.84
CA ILE A 189 -12.18 34.90 13.46
C ILE A 189 -11.40 34.13 14.54
N TYR A 190 -10.21 33.62 14.21
CA TYR A 190 -9.54 32.59 15.01
C TYR A 190 -8.32 33.06 15.79
N LYS A 191 -7.72 34.22 15.50
CA LYS A 191 -6.46 34.62 16.17
C LYS A 191 -6.63 34.76 17.69
N ARG A 192 -7.74 35.37 18.13
CA ARG A 192 -8.06 35.49 19.56
C ARG A 192 -8.38 34.13 20.18
N SER A 193 -9.17 33.32 19.49
CA SER A 193 -9.52 31.95 19.92
C SER A 193 -8.26 31.10 20.11
N GLU A 194 -7.31 31.14 19.18
CA GLU A 194 -6.05 30.40 19.28
C GLU A 194 -5.24 30.80 20.51
N TRP A 195 -5.20 32.10 20.84
CA TRP A 195 -4.56 32.57 22.05
C TRP A 195 -5.24 32.04 23.32
N GLU A 196 -6.57 32.16 23.41
CA GLU A 196 -7.34 31.73 24.58
C GLU A 196 -7.25 30.22 24.81
N TRP A 197 -7.40 29.42 23.75
CA TRP A 197 -7.26 27.97 23.85
C TRP A 197 -5.82 27.55 24.17
N SER A 198 -4.80 28.19 23.61
CA SER A 198 -3.41 27.91 23.99
C SER A 198 -3.19 28.17 25.48
N HIS A 199 -3.67 29.31 26.00
CA HIS A 199 -3.55 29.65 27.40
C HIS A 199 -4.30 28.65 28.30
N TYR A 200 -5.52 28.25 27.90
CA TYR A 200 -6.28 27.24 28.61
C TYR A 200 -5.55 25.89 28.63
N ASN A 201 -5.18 25.36 27.47
CA ASN A 201 -4.58 24.03 27.31
C ASN A 201 -3.28 23.89 28.11
N PHE A 202 -2.44 24.94 28.13
CA PHE A 202 -1.12 24.89 28.76
C PHE A 202 -1.11 25.35 30.22
N THR A 203 -2.04 26.22 30.63
CA THR A 203 -1.95 26.90 31.94
C THR A 203 -3.22 26.76 32.78
N GLU A 204 -4.40 27.03 32.23
CA GLU A 204 -5.63 27.18 33.04
C GLU A 204 -6.47 25.90 33.17
N ALA A 205 -6.25 24.88 32.33
CA ALA A 205 -7.04 23.64 32.38
C ALA A 205 -6.91 22.94 33.76
N ASP A 206 -8.06 22.78 34.44
CA ASP A 206 -8.14 22.07 35.72
C ASP A 206 -7.88 20.58 35.52
N SER A 207 -6.68 20.16 35.91
CA SER A 207 -6.23 18.78 35.75
C SER A 207 -7.03 17.78 36.58
N ALA A 208 -7.51 18.17 37.78
CA ALA A 208 -8.28 17.28 38.63
C ALA A 208 -9.68 17.02 38.05
N MET A 209 -10.29 18.05 37.46
CA MET A 209 -11.54 17.92 36.72
C MET A 209 -11.37 17.00 35.49
N TRP A 210 -10.34 17.23 34.67
CA TRP A 210 -10.13 16.45 33.44
C TRP A 210 -9.76 14.99 33.72
N LEU A 211 -9.01 14.70 34.80
CA LEU A 211 -8.75 13.34 35.25
C LEU A 211 -10.05 12.62 35.63
N ARG A 212 -10.90 13.26 36.44
CA ARG A 212 -12.21 12.69 36.81
C ARG A 212 -13.08 12.45 35.58
N HIS A 213 -13.14 13.41 34.65
CA HIS A 213 -13.92 13.26 33.43
C HIS A 213 -13.39 12.16 32.51
N PHE A 214 -12.07 11.96 32.44
CA PHE A 214 -11.52 10.81 31.74
C PHE A 214 -12.08 9.50 32.29
N ASP A 215 -12.05 9.33 33.61
CA ASP A 215 -12.56 8.13 34.28
C ASP A 215 -14.08 7.98 34.10
N ASP A 216 -14.86 9.06 34.28
CA ASP A 216 -16.32 9.08 34.06
C ASP A 216 -16.67 8.63 32.62
N TYR A 217 -15.97 9.16 31.62
CA TYR A 217 -16.20 8.82 30.21
C TYR A 217 -15.77 7.39 29.89
N GLU A 218 -14.66 6.91 30.45
CA GLU A 218 -14.24 5.52 30.28
C GLU A 218 -15.27 4.55 30.85
N GLU A 219 -15.76 4.80 32.07
CA GLU A 219 -16.77 3.95 32.72
C GLU A 219 -18.07 3.90 31.91
N GLU A 220 -18.54 5.05 31.43
CA GLU A 220 -19.76 5.11 30.62
C GLU A 220 -19.59 4.45 29.26
N ALA A 221 -18.44 4.64 28.59
CA ALA A 221 -18.11 3.92 27.35
C ALA A 221 -18.14 2.41 27.57
N LYS A 222 -17.51 1.91 28.65
CA LYS A 222 -17.55 0.49 29.02
C LYS A 222 -18.99 0.04 29.21
N ARG A 223 -19.80 0.76 30.01
CA ARG A 223 -21.20 0.38 30.27
C ARG A 223 -22.01 0.25 28.99
N LEU A 224 -21.87 1.19 28.05
CA LEU A 224 -22.59 1.20 26.78
C LEU A 224 -22.11 0.10 25.81
N ILE A 225 -20.81 -0.21 25.78
CA ILE A 225 -20.26 -1.35 25.02
C ILE A 225 -20.87 -2.67 25.51
N HIS A 226 -21.03 -2.84 26.83
CA HIS A 226 -21.67 -4.02 27.42
C HIS A 226 -23.20 -4.09 27.16
N GLN A 227 -23.86 -2.95 26.91
CA GLN A 227 -25.28 -2.84 26.53
C GLN A 227 -25.52 -2.92 25.00
N PRO A 228 -24.59 -3.54 24.26
CA PRO A 228 -24.32 -3.32 22.84
C PRO A 228 -24.87 -2.03 22.19
N LEU A 229 -24.51 -0.86 22.72
CA LEU A 229 -24.83 0.45 22.14
C LEU A 229 -23.55 1.12 21.59
N PRO A 230 -22.95 0.60 20.50
CA PRO A 230 -21.66 1.08 20.02
C PRO A 230 -21.70 2.55 19.57
N ILE A 231 -22.78 2.99 18.91
CA ILE A 231 -22.85 4.37 18.41
C ILE A 231 -22.76 5.39 19.57
N PRO A 232 -23.62 5.31 20.62
CA PRO A 232 -23.44 6.17 21.80
C PRO A 232 -22.13 5.95 22.56
N ALA A 233 -21.65 4.71 22.65
CA ALA A 233 -20.38 4.43 23.32
C ALA A 233 -19.21 5.17 22.66
N TYR A 234 -19.24 5.34 21.33
CA TYR A 234 -18.18 6.02 20.59
C TYR A 234 -17.98 7.47 21.05
N ASP A 235 -19.06 8.21 21.28
CA ASP A 235 -19.01 9.58 21.79
C ASP A 235 -18.17 9.67 23.07
N PHE A 236 -18.36 8.72 24.00
CA PHE A 236 -17.61 8.68 25.25
C PHE A 236 -16.15 8.27 25.07
N VAL A 237 -15.85 7.41 24.09
CA VAL A 237 -14.45 7.13 23.70
C VAL A 237 -13.77 8.39 23.15
N MET A 238 -14.46 9.18 22.32
CA MET A 238 -13.93 10.44 21.79
C MET A 238 -13.72 11.48 22.88
N LYS A 239 -14.68 11.61 23.81
CA LYS A 239 -14.55 12.49 24.98
C LYS A 239 -13.37 12.08 25.88
N ALA A 240 -13.19 10.80 26.14
CA ALA A 240 -12.02 10.30 26.88
C ALA A 240 -10.71 10.61 26.13
N SER A 241 -10.68 10.44 24.80
CA SER A 241 -9.53 10.80 23.97
C SER A 241 -9.21 12.30 24.04
N HIS A 242 -10.23 13.17 24.01
CA HIS A 242 -10.00 14.61 24.11
C HIS A 242 -9.54 15.03 25.52
N ALA A 243 -10.15 14.47 26.57
CA ALA A 243 -9.72 14.68 27.95
C ALA A 243 -8.24 14.31 28.15
N PHE A 244 -7.82 13.18 27.59
CA PHE A 244 -6.41 12.79 27.56
C PHE A 244 -5.53 13.83 26.83
N ASN A 245 -5.94 14.32 25.66
CA ASN A 245 -5.17 15.32 24.91
C ASN A 245 -5.00 16.64 25.68
N ILE A 246 -6.02 17.06 26.44
CA ILE A 246 -5.92 18.24 27.30
C ILE A 246 -4.94 17.99 28.45
N LEU A 247 -5.02 16.84 29.13
CA LEU A 247 -4.10 16.47 30.20
C LEU A 247 -2.64 16.35 29.70
N ASP A 248 -2.43 15.78 28.51
CA ASP A 248 -1.13 15.64 27.88
C ASP A 248 -0.56 17.02 27.50
N ALA A 249 -1.38 17.93 26.97
CA ALA A 249 -0.96 19.32 26.71
C ALA A 249 -0.65 20.11 27.99
N ARG A 250 -1.39 19.86 29.07
CA ARG A 250 -1.18 20.52 30.36
C ARG A 250 0.13 20.10 31.03
N GLY A 251 0.74 19.01 30.58
CA GLY A 251 2.02 18.49 31.05
C GLY A 251 1.93 17.74 32.38
N VAL A 252 0.73 17.28 32.76
CA VAL A 252 0.48 16.57 34.03
C VAL A 252 0.57 15.04 33.91
N ILE A 253 0.70 14.53 32.69
CA ILE A 253 0.83 13.10 32.39
C ILE A 253 2.31 12.78 32.12
N SER A 254 2.90 11.87 32.91
CA SER A 254 4.25 11.37 32.65
C SER A 254 4.31 10.45 31.43
N VAL A 255 5.51 10.21 30.89
CA VAL A 255 5.71 9.31 29.74
C VAL A 255 5.16 7.89 29.99
N THR A 256 5.32 7.38 31.22
CA THR A 256 4.80 6.07 31.61
C THR A 256 3.28 6.06 31.66
N GLU A 257 2.67 7.07 32.27
CA GLU A 257 1.21 7.21 32.37
C GLU A 257 0.58 7.40 31.00
N ARG A 258 1.22 8.17 30.11
CA ARG A 258 0.78 8.40 28.73
C ARG A 258 0.51 7.10 27.99
N THR A 259 1.43 6.14 28.11
CA THR A 259 1.28 4.80 27.52
C THR A 259 0.07 4.06 28.08
N GLY A 260 -0.19 4.19 29.39
CA GLY A 260 -1.35 3.61 30.07
C GLY A 260 -2.68 4.20 29.57
N TYR A 261 -2.79 5.52 29.46
CA TYR A 261 -3.99 6.20 28.94
C TYR A 261 -4.28 5.81 27.49
N ILE A 262 -3.26 5.82 26.62
CA ILE A 262 -3.40 5.38 25.22
C ILE A 262 -3.88 3.93 25.16
N GLY A 263 -3.33 3.04 26.00
CA GLY A 263 -3.76 1.65 26.09
C GLY A 263 -5.23 1.51 26.47
N ARG A 264 -5.69 2.24 27.49
CA ARG A 264 -7.09 2.27 27.94
C ARG A 264 -8.04 2.70 26.83
N ILE A 265 -7.76 3.83 26.16
CA ILE A 265 -8.62 4.33 25.06
C ILE A 265 -8.61 3.34 23.88
N ARG A 266 -7.45 2.77 23.55
CA ARG A 266 -7.32 1.76 22.48
C ARG A 266 -8.16 0.52 22.76
N ASP A 267 -8.18 0.06 24.02
CA ASP A 267 -8.98 -1.10 24.42
C ASP A 267 -10.48 -0.80 24.31
N LEU A 268 -10.93 0.42 24.62
CA LEU A 268 -12.31 0.84 24.36
C LEU A 268 -12.62 0.85 22.87
N ALA A 269 -11.76 1.49 22.05
CA ALA A 269 -11.94 1.61 20.61
C ALA A 269 -12.02 0.23 19.92
N ARG A 270 -11.23 -0.75 20.38
CA ARG A 270 -11.27 -2.12 19.88
C ARG A 270 -12.58 -2.83 20.21
N GLN A 271 -12.98 -2.83 21.49
CA GLN A 271 -14.23 -3.48 21.90
C GLN A 271 -15.45 -2.84 21.24
N LEU A 272 -15.40 -1.52 21.08
CA LEU A 272 -16.39 -0.76 20.34
C LEU A 272 -16.45 -1.18 18.87
N ALA A 273 -15.31 -1.29 18.19
CA ALA A 273 -15.25 -1.68 16.78
C ALA A 273 -15.85 -3.08 16.57
N GLU A 274 -15.53 -4.03 17.45
CA GLU A 274 -16.11 -5.39 17.44
C GLU A 274 -17.64 -5.34 17.63
N SER A 275 -18.11 -4.55 18.61
CA SER A 275 -19.55 -4.36 18.89
C SER A 275 -20.29 -3.70 17.71
N TYR A 276 -19.68 -2.70 17.07
CA TYR A 276 -20.22 -2.03 15.89
C TYR A 276 -20.39 -3.00 14.72
N VAL A 277 -19.34 -3.74 14.36
CA VAL A 277 -19.40 -4.71 13.24
C VAL A 277 -20.46 -5.77 13.50
N LYS A 278 -20.55 -6.29 14.72
CA LYS A 278 -21.61 -7.24 15.11
C LYS A 278 -23.00 -6.65 14.94
N SER A 279 -23.22 -5.42 15.40
CA SER A 279 -24.51 -4.72 15.23
C SER A 279 -24.88 -4.52 13.74
N ARG A 280 -23.88 -4.28 12.86
CA ARG A 280 -24.10 -4.19 11.42
C ARG A 280 -24.40 -5.56 10.79
N GLU A 281 -23.74 -6.62 11.26
CA GLU A 281 -23.99 -7.99 10.84
C GLU A 281 -25.42 -8.46 11.18
N GLU A 282 -25.91 -8.13 12.39
CA GLU A 282 -27.29 -8.39 12.80
C GLU A 282 -28.32 -7.68 11.92
N GLN A 283 -27.95 -6.52 11.36
CA GLN A 283 -28.73 -5.77 10.36
C GLN A 283 -28.49 -6.26 8.93
N GLN A 284 -27.74 -7.36 8.74
CA GLN A 284 -27.37 -7.92 7.44
C GLN A 284 -26.58 -6.95 6.54
N PHE A 285 -25.80 -6.04 7.14
CA PHE A 285 -24.98 -5.05 6.44
C PHE A 285 -25.75 -4.26 5.37
N PRO A 286 -26.67 -3.35 5.75
CA PRO A 286 -27.66 -2.77 4.84
C PRO A 286 -27.09 -1.87 3.72
N LEU A 287 -25.82 -1.49 3.77
CA LEU A 287 -25.12 -0.76 2.70
C LEU A 287 -24.38 -1.69 1.73
N LEU A 288 -24.33 -3.01 2.00
CA LEU A 288 -23.92 -3.96 0.97
C LEU A 288 -24.91 -3.85 -0.18
N ARG A 289 -24.38 -3.43 -1.33
CA ARG A 289 -25.10 -3.50 -2.60
C ARG A 289 -24.81 -4.87 -3.20
N ASP A 290 -25.71 -5.35 -4.06
CA ASP A 290 -25.40 -6.41 -5.03
C ASP A 290 -24.36 -5.90 -6.02
N LEU A 291 -23.12 -5.76 -5.57
CA LEU A 291 -21.98 -5.52 -6.44
C LEU A 291 -21.74 -6.85 -7.15
N ALA A 292 -21.95 -6.85 -8.46
CA ALA A 292 -21.58 -7.99 -9.28
C ALA A 292 -20.12 -8.36 -8.94
N PRO A 293 -19.81 -9.63 -8.62
CA PRO A 293 -18.44 -10.03 -8.40
C PRO A 293 -17.64 -9.61 -9.64
N PRO A 294 -16.44 -9.03 -9.47
CA PRO A 294 -15.63 -8.62 -10.60
C PRO A 294 -15.48 -9.82 -11.53
N LEU A 295 -15.92 -9.65 -12.79
CA LEU A 295 -15.81 -10.69 -13.80
C LEU A 295 -14.35 -11.09 -13.89
N ALA A 296 -14.06 -12.37 -13.64
CA ALA A 296 -12.72 -12.90 -13.83
C ALA A 296 -12.31 -12.60 -15.28
N PRO A 297 -11.19 -11.89 -15.50
CA PRO A 297 -10.80 -11.52 -16.84
C PRO A 297 -10.60 -12.78 -17.69
N LYS A 298 -11.18 -12.80 -18.89
CA LYS A 298 -10.93 -13.88 -19.85
C LYS A 298 -9.50 -13.74 -20.36
N LEU A 299 -8.65 -14.70 -19.98
CA LEU A 299 -7.28 -14.76 -20.48
C LEU A 299 -7.25 -15.30 -21.91
N PRO A 300 -6.45 -14.70 -22.82
CA PRO A 300 -6.25 -15.26 -24.14
C PRO A 300 -5.51 -16.60 -24.04
N SER A 301 -5.78 -17.49 -25.01
CA SER A 301 -5.15 -18.81 -25.08
C SER A 301 -3.66 -18.70 -25.39
N ILE A 302 -2.84 -19.49 -24.71
CA ILE A 302 -1.39 -19.57 -24.92
C ILE A 302 -1.08 -20.69 -25.90
N SER A 303 -0.24 -20.42 -26.90
CA SER A 303 0.31 -21.47 -27.75
C SER A 303 1.27 -22.35 -26.95
N THR A 304 1.01 -23.65 -26.96
CA THR A 304 1.83 -24.68 -26.29
C THR A 304 2.93 -25.23 -27.21
N LYS A 305 2.95 -24.82 -28.49
CA LYS A 305 4.01 -25.16 -29.43
C LYS A 305 5.25 -24.31 -29.16
N TYR A 306 6.41 -24.95 -29.10
CA TYR A 306 7.71 -24.28 -28.94
C TYR A 306 8.83 -25.13 -29.54
N ASP A 307 9.95 -24.49 -29.88
CA ASP A 307 11.23 -25.15 -30.12
C ASP A 307 12.14 -24.91 -28.90
N SER A 308 12.66 -25.99 -28.31
CA SER A 308 13.59 -25.90 -27.17
C SER A 308 14.97 -25.34 -27.55
N LYS A 309 15.26 -25.19 -28.84
CA LYS A 309 16.49 -24.58 -29.38
C LYS A 309 16.34 -23.09 -29.65
N GLU A 310 15.13 -22.59 -29.85
CA GLU A 310 14.88 -21.15 -29.99
C GLU A 310 15.26 -20.43 -28.70
N ARG A 311 15.80 -19.23 -28.84
CA ARG A 311 16.31 -18.40 -27.76
C ARG A 311 15.77 -17.00 -28.00
N GLU A 312 15.00 -16.51 -27.05
CA GLU A 312 14.31 -15.22 -27.18
C GLU A 312 14.40 -14.45 -25.87
N ASP A 313 14.27 -13.12 -25.97
CA ASP A 313 14.27 -12.27 -24.79
C ASP A 313 12.93 -12.33 -24.05
N PHE A 314 12.99 -12.31 -22.72
CA PHE A 314 11.84 -12.22 -21.84
C PHE A 314 11.86 -10.89 -21.09
N LEU A 315 10.76 -10.15 -21.09
CA LEU A 315 10.54 -8.94 -20.29
C LEU A 315 9.41 -9.17 -19.30
N LEU A 316 9.65 -8.81 -18.04
CA LEU A 316 8.62 -8.57 -17.04
C LEU A 316 8.77 -7.14 -16.50
N GLU A 317 7.69 -6.37 -16.49
CA GLU A 317 7.57 -5.11 -15.74
C GLU A 317 6.38 -5.22 -14.78
N ILE A 318 6.59 -4.82 -13.54
CA ILE A 318 5.57 -4.72 -12.50
C ILE A 318 5.41 -3.23 -12.19
N GLY A 319 4.31 -2.64 -12.65
CA GLY A 319 3.97 -1.24 -12.44
C GLY A 319 3.09 -1.04 -11.21
N SER A 320 3.47 -0.12 -10.34
CA SER A 320 2.75 0.21 -9.11
C SER A 320 2.63 1.73 -8.92
N GLU A 321 1.91 2.14 -7.86
CA GLU A 321 2.12 3.47 -7.27
C GLU A 321 3.56 3.61 -6.75
N GLU A 322 3.95 4.85 -6.43
CA GLU A 322 5.28 5.21 -5.97
C GLU A 322 5.72 4.38 -4.75
N LEU A 323 6.66 3.49 -5.00
CA LEU A 323 7.40 2.74 -4.01
C LEU A 323 8.33 3.70 -3.23
N PRO A 324 8.53 3.44 -1.94
CA PRO A 324 9.62 4.07 -1.20
C PRO A 324 10.97 3.83 -1.90
N ALA A 325 11.84 4.83 -1.94
CA ALA A 325 13.14 4.72 -2.60
C ALA A 325 13.97 3.52 -2.10
N THR A 326 13.88 3.22 -0.80
CA THR A 326 14.54 2.05 -0.19
C THR A 326 13.96 0.70 -0.62
N PHE A 327 12.72 0.67 -1.11
CA PHE A 327 12.04 -0.57 -1.51
C PHE A 327 12.40 -0.97 -2.93
N VAL A 328 12.76 -0.03 -3.80
CA VAL A 328 13.16 -0.32 -5.18
C VAL A 328 14.34 -1.30 -5.24
N PRO A 329 15.51 -1.05 -4.62
CA PRO A 329 16.63 -1.98 -4.68
C PRO A 329 16.33 -3.34 -4.02
N LEU A 330 15.58 -3.35 -2.91
CA LEU A 330 15.16 -4.60 -2.25
C LEU A 330 14.23 -5.43 -3.14
N GLY A 331 13.28 -4.76 -3.79
CA GLY A 331 12.36 -5.37 -4.74
C GLY A 331 13.09 -5.94 -5.96
N LEU A 332 14.08 -5.23 -6.51
CA LEU A 332 14.91 -5.73 -7.61
C LEU A 332 15.72 -6.96 -7.21
N GLN A 333 16.35 -6.94 -6.03
CA GLN A 333 17.11 -8.08 -5.51
C GLN A 333 16.20 -9.31 -5.32
N SER A 334 15.00 -9.11 -4.76
CA SER A 334 14.01 -10.17 -4.60
C SER A 334 13.52 -10.69 -5.96
N LEU A 335 13.26 -9.80 -6.92
CA LEU A 335 12.85 -10.13 -8.28
C LEU A 335 13.90 -10.98 -8.99
N GLU A 336 15.18 -10.60 -8.92
CA GLU A 336 16.27 -11.36 -9.52
C GLU A 336 16.36 -12.77 -8.95
N LYS A 337 16.31 -12.90 -7.61
CA LYS A 337 16.34 -14.18 -6.90
C LYS A 337 15.19 -15.08 -7.36
N GLU A 338 13.97 -14.57 -7.41
CA GLU A 338 12.80 -15.35 -7.80
C GLU A 338 12.83 -15.75 -9.28
N ILE A 339 13.27 -14.88 -10.18
CA ILE A 339 13.42 -15.19 -11.61
C ILE A 339 14.49 -16.27 -11.83
N ARG A 340 15.65 -16.14 -11.17
CA ARG A 340 16.70 -17.19 -11.21
C ARG A 340 16.17 -18.52 -10.71
N GLN A 341 15.40 -18.52 -9.62
CA GLN A 341 14.82 -19.73 -9.07
C GLN A 341 13.75 -20.34 -10.00
N LEU A 342 12.90 -19.54 -10.63
CA LEU A 342 11.91 -19.97 -11.62
C LEU A 342 12.61 -20.66 -12.80
N LEU A 343 13.56 -19.97 -13.44
CA LEU A 343 14.28 -20.49 -14.61
C LEU A 343 15.02 -21.80 -14.26
N LYS A 344 15.69 -21.86 -13.10
CA LYS A 344 16.38 -23.06 -12.61
C LYS A 344 15.43 -24.23 -12.36
N THR A 345 14.29 -23.98 -11.72
CA THR A 345 13.31 -25.02 -11.34
C THR A 345 12.73 -25.70 -12.57
N HIS A 346 12.47 -24.92 -13.61
CA HIS A 346 11.90 -25.40 -14.88
C HIS A 346 12.96 -25.80 -15.91
N GLY A 347 14.26 -25.62 -15.61
CA GLY A 347 15.35 -25.99 -16.49
C GLY A 347 15.41 -25.16 -17.77
N LEU A 348 15.06 -23.88 -17.68
CA LEU A 348 15.06 -22.93 -18.78
C LEU A 348 16.44 -22.29 -18.90
N ALA A 349 17.18 -22.68 -19.95
CA ALA A 349 18.47 -22.06 -20.27
C ALA A 349 18.27 -20.58 -20.65
N HIS A 350 19.21 -19.75 -20.24
CA HIS A 350 19.21 -18.30 -20.45
C HIS A 350 20.64 -17.78 -20.29
N ASP A 351 20.87 -16.55 -20.75
CA ASP A 351 22.16 -15.88 -20.63
C ASP A 351 22.15 -14.90 -19.44
N GLU A 352 22.02 -13.60 -19.72
CA GLU A 352 22.04 -12.55 -18.70
C GLU A 352 20.64 -12.20 -18.17
N ILE A 353 20.60 -11.73 -16.93
CA ILE A 353 19.42 -11.16 -16.28
C ILE A 353 19.76 -9.71 -15.97
N VAL A 354 19.06 -8.78 -16.62
CA VAL A 354 19.28 -7.34 -16.48
C VAL A 354 18.07 -6.74 -15.76
N LEU A 355 18.32 -6.01 -14.67
CA LEU A 355 17.30 -5.43 -13.82
C LEU A 355 17.15 -3.93 -14.11
N TYR A 356 15.93 -3.44 -14.04
CA TYR A 356 15.60 -2.03 -14.20
C TYR A 356 14.61 -1.61 -13.14
N GLY A 357 14.76 -0.41 -12.58
CA GLY A 357 13.92 0.05 -11.48
C GLY A 357 13.74 1.56 -11.44
N THR A 358 12.53 1.97 -11.10
CA THR A 358 12.17 3.34 -10.73
C THR A 358 11.15 3.26 -9.59
N PRO A 359 10.81 4.37 -8.90
CA PRO A 359 9.80 4.34 -7.85
C PRO A 359 8.46 3.74 -8.28
N ARG A 360 8.05 3.81 -9.55
CA ARG A 360 6.76 3.25 -10.02
C ARG A 360 6.86 1.89 -10.70
N ARG A 361 8.07 1.31 -10.84
CA ARG A 361 8.22 0.04 -11.57
C ARG A 361 9.45 -0.77 -11.16
N LEU A 362 9.27 -2.09 -11.13
CA LEU A 362 10.36 -3.06 -11.07
C LEU A 362 10.31 -3.90 -12.35
N ALA A 363 11.42 -4.04 -13.04
CA ALA A 363 11.48 -4.76 -14.30
C ALA A 363 12.74 -5.62 -14.44
N VAL A 364 12.62 -6.65 -15.26
CA VAL A 364 13.69 -7.57 -15.60
C VAL A 364 13.61 -7.92 -17.09
N ILE A 365 14.76 -7.88 -17.76
CA ILE A 365 14.95 -8.50 -19.07
C ILE A 365 15.89 -9.68 -18.91
N VAL A 366 15.43 -10.87 -19.30
CA VAL A 366 16.26 -12.06 -19.36
C VAL A 366 16.58 -12.34 -20.82
N LYS A 367 17.88 -12.40 -21.14
CA LYS A 367 18.34 -12.62 -22.52
C LYS A 367 18.37 -14.09 -22.89
N ASN A 368 18.04 -14.36 -24.16
CA ASN A 368 18.20 -15.67 -24.79
C ASN A 368 17.57 -16.81 -23.97
N VAL A 369 16.36 -16.61 -23.44
CA VAL A 369 15.63 -17.68 -22.74
C VAL A 369 15.17 -18.72 -23.75
N ALA A 370 15.44 -19.99 -23.45
CA ALA A 370 15.02 -21.12 -24.28
C ALA A 370 13.50 -21.16 -24.49
N GLY A 371 13.03 -21.59 -25.66
CA GLY A 371 11.58 -21.75 -25.96
C GLY A 371 10.86 -22.76 -25.07
N GLY A 372 11.61 -23.66 -24.44
CA GLY A 372 11.13 -24.56 -23.41
C GLY A 372 12.21 -25.53 -22.95
N SER A 373 11.88 -26.40 -22.01
CA SER A 373 12.79 -27.44 -21.55
C SER A 373 12.64 -28.73 -22.36
N VAL A 374 13.72 -29.48 -22.47
CA VAL A 374 13.69 -30.83 -23.05
C VAL A 374 13.25 -31.86 -22.01
N ALA A 375 12.57 -32.91 -22.44
CA ALA A 375 12.22 -34.01 -21.56
C ALA A 375 13.49 -34.64 -20.97
N GLN A 376 13.55 -34.76 -19.64
CA GLN A 376 14.71 -35.29 -18.94
C GLN A 376 14.36 -36.62 -18.28
N LYS A 377 15.21 -37.63 -18.49
CA LYS A 377 15.17 -38.90 -17.75
C LYS A 377 16.06 -38.75 -16.52
N ILE A 378 15.45 -38.62 -15.34
CA ILE A 378 16.14 -38.46 -14.06
C ILE A 378 16.10 -39.79 -13.33
N GLU A 379 17.26 -40.38 -13.06
CA GLU A 379 17.35 -41.55 -12.21
C GLU A 379 17.51 -41.11 -10.74
N LYS A 380 16.56 -41.48 -9.88
CA LYS A 380 16.55 -41.14 -8.46
C LYS A 380 16.87 -42.36 -7.62
N LYS A 381 17.95 -42.28 -6.84
CA LYS A 381 18.33 -43.30 -5.86
C LYS A 381 17.54 -43.10 -4.56
N GLY A 382 16.86 -44.14 -4.12
CA GLY A 382 16.15 -44.24 -2.85
C GLY A 382 16.95 -44.92 -1.75
N PRO A 383 16.37 -45.07 -0.55
CA PRO A 383 17.00 -45.75 0.57
C PRO A 383 17.24 -47.25 0.27
N ALA A 384 18.11 -47.87 1.06
CA ALA A 384 18.30 -49.32 1.00
C ALA A 384 17.01 -50.06 1.37
N LEU A 385 16.80 -51.27 0.84
CA LEU A 385 15.58 -52.06 1.04
C LEU A 385 15.24 -52.25 2.52
N ARG A 386 16.27 -52.57 3.32
CA ARG A 386 16.21 -52.72 4.79
C ARG A 386 15.93 -51.43 5.57
N ILE A 387 16.09 -50.28 4.93
CA ILE A 387 15.77 -48.97 5.49
C ILE A 387 14.36 -48.55 5.04
N ALA A 388 13.93 -48.95 3.83
CA ALA A 388 12.61 -48.67 3.30
C ALA A 388 11.50 -49.53 3.93
N PHE A 389 11.82 -50.77 4.29
CA PHE A 389 10.91 -51.73 4.91
C PHE A 389 11.55 -52.31 6.18
N ASP A 390 10.76 -52.49 7.24
CA ASP A 390 11.21 -53.11 8.48
C ASP A 390 11.24 -54.65 8.38
N GLU A 391 11.69 -55.31 9.45
CA GLU A 391 11.82 -56.77 9.54
C GLU A 391 10.47 -57.51 9.38
N SER A 392 9.34 -56.83 9.63
CA SER A 392 7.99 -57.37 9.42
C SER A 392 7.46 -57.14 7.99
N GLY A 393 8.25 -56.51 7.12
CA GLY A 393 7.88 -56.15 5.75
C GLY A 393 6.99 -54.90 5.65
N LYS A 394 6.82 -54.16 6.76
CA LYS A 394 6.02 -52.93 6.80
C LYS A 394 6.86 -51.73 6.42
N LEU A 395 6.22 -50.76 5.75
CA LEU A 395 6.88 -49.56 5.24
C LEU A 395 7.36 -48.65 6.39
N THR A 396 8.64 -48.28 6.37
CA THR A 396 9.21 -47.35 7.36
C THR A 396 8.92 -45.88 6.99
N LYS A 397 9.23 -44.95 7.89
CA LYS A 397 9.20 -43.51 7.59
C LYS A 397 10.09 -43.13 6.41
N ALA A 398 11.27 -43.76 6.28
CA ALA A 398 12.20 -43.49 5.20
C ALA A 398 11.68 -44.02 3.84
N GLY A 399 11.10 -45.22 3.82
CA GLY A 399 10.44 -45.76 2.63
C GLY A 399 9.24 -44.91 2.21
N GLY A 400 8.37 -44.55 3.17
CA GLY A 400 7.23 -43.67 2.92
C GLY A 400 7.63 -42.27 2.42
N GLY A 401 8.73 -41.71 2.93
CA GLY A 401 9.31 -40.47 2.42
C GLY A 401 9.76 -40.60 0.96
N PHE A 402 10.42 -41.69 0.60
CA PHE A 402 10.86 -41.94 -0.78
C PHE A 402 9.69 -42.07 -1.75
N PHE A 403 8.69 -42.91 -1.45
CA PHE A 403 7.54 -43.11 -2.33
C PHE A 403 6.68 -41.85 -2.49
N ARG A 404 6.51 -41.06 -1.42
CA ARG A 404 5.90 -39.72 -1.52
C ARG A 404 6.70 -38.79 -2.44
N SER A 405 8.01 -38.81 -2.34
CA SER A 405 8.90 -37.94 -3.12
C SER A 405 8.92 -38.25 -4.63
N ILE A 406 8.33 -39.37 -5.06
CA ILE A 406 8.19 -39.78 -6.47
C ILE A 406 6.73 -39.87 -6.90
N GLY A 407 5.79 -39.45 -6.04
CA GLY A 407 4.36 -39.42 -6.35
C GLY A 407 3.71 -40.81 -6.53
N GLN A 408 4.29 -41.87 -5.97
CA GLN A 408 3.76 -43.24 -6.09
C GLN A 408 3.15 -43.73 -4.78
N THR A 409 2.06 -44.49 -4.88
CA THR A 409 1.52 -45.25 -3.75
C THR A 409 2.54 -46.30 -3.31
N PRO A 410 2.90 -46.37 -2.01
CA PRO A 410 3.93 -47.30 -1.57
C PRO A 410 3.56 -48.77 -1.85
N PRO A 411 4.35 -49.50 -2.65
CA PRO A 411 4.17 -50.93 -2.86
C PRO A 411 4.57 -51.74 -1.62
N THR A 412 4.09 -52.97 -1.51
CA THR A 412 4.54 -53.92 -0.48
C THR A 412 5.97 -54.39 -0.76
N LEU A 413 6.70 -54.82 0.28
CA LEU A 413 8.06 -55.36 0.13
C LEU A 413 8.11 -56.49 -0.92
N ASP A 414 7.06 -57.32 -0.96
CA ASP A 414 6.92 -58.41 -1.91
C ASP A 414 6.74 -57.93 -3.35
N GLN A 415 5.95 -56.88 -3.58
CA GLN A 415 5.79 -56.26 -4.89
C GLN A 415 7.11 -55.66 -5.39
N VAL A 416 7.89 -55.03 -4.51
CA VAL A 416 9.20 -54.47 -4.86
C VAL A 416 10.21 -55.57 -5.18
N LYS A 417 10.29 -56.63 -4.37
CA LYS A 417 11.22 -57.76 -4.60
C LYS A 417 10.88 -58.57 -5.85
N LYS A 418 9.60 -58.70 -6.20
CA LYS A 418 9.12 -59.43 -7.39
C LYS A 418 9.12 -58.58 -8.67
N GLY A 419 9.58 -57.32 -8.61
CA GLY A 419 9.57 -56.41 -9.76
C GLY A 419 8.17 -55.99 -10.23
N ALA A 420 7.15 -56.17 -9.38
CA ALA A 420 5.77 -55.78 -9.66
C ALA A 420 5.47 -54.30 -9.32
N ALA A 421 6.46 -53.57 -8.80
CA ALA A 421 6.38 -52.14 -8.54
C ALA A 421 6.79 -51.34 -9.80
N ALA A 422 5.81 -50.72 -10.46
CA ALA A 422 6.02 -49.99 -11.70
C ALA A 422 7.04 -48.84 -11.55
N GLY A 423 8.10 -48.88 -12.35
CA GLY A 423 9.15 -47.84 -12.35
C GLY A 423 10.12 -47.88 -11.17
N ILE A 424 10.11 -48.96 -10.36
CA ILE A 424 11.06 -49.17 -9.26
C ILE A 424 11.98 -50.36 -9.58
N GLU A 425 13.29 -50.11 -9.52
CA GLU A 425 14.33 -51.14 -9.68
C GLU A 425 15.15 -51.26 -8.40
N ILE A 426 15.59 -52.46 -8.06
CA ILE A 426 16.56 -52.67 -6.97
C ILE A 426 17.94 -52.84 -7.59
N ARG A 427 18.91 -52.01 -7.19
CA ARG A 427 20.33 -52.21 -7.55
C ARG A 427 21.19 -52.12 -6.31
N LYS A 428 21.98 -53.18 -6.03
CA LYS A 428 22.85 -53.28 -4.84
C LYS A 428 22.12 -52.93 -3.54
N ASP A 429 20.93 -53.51 -3.32
CA ASP A 429 20.01 -53.25 -2.20
C ASP A 429 19.41 -51.84 -2.08
N TYR A 430 19.65 -50.93 -3.02
CA TYR A 430 18.98 -49.62 -3.04
C TYR A 430 17.83 -49.60 -4.04
N LEU A 431 16.77 -48.88 -3.68
CA LEU A 431 15.68 -48.55 -4.61
C LEU A 431 16.19 -47.53 -5.63
N PHE A 432 15.82 -47.69 -6.89
CA PHE A 432 16.03 -46.72 -7.95
C PHE A 432 14.72 -46.52 -8.70
N THR A 433 14.50 -45.31 -9.19
CA THR A 433 13.40 -45.03 -10.10
C THR A 433 13.86 -44.11 -11.21
N ARG A 434 13.32 -44.30 -12.40
CA ARG A 434 13.53 -43.39 -13.53
C ARG A 434 12.28 -42.54 -13.68
N LEU A 435 12.43 -41.26 -13.39
CA LEU A 435 11.39 -40.26 -13.57
C LEU A 435 11.58 -39.59 -14.92
N GLU A 436 10.52 -39.48 -15.70
CA GLU A 436 10.49 -38.60 -16.87
C GLU A 436 9.94 -37.25 -16.43
N LYS A 437 10.77 -36.20 -16.55
CA LYS A 437 10.31 -34.82 -16.42
C LYS A 437 9.86 -34.40 -17.82
N PRO A 438 8.55 -34.14 -18.05
CA PRO A 438 8.05 -33.78 -19.36
C PRO A 438 8.64 -32.45 -19.81
N SER A 439 8.77 -32.29 -21.12
CA SER A 439 9.19 -31.05 -21.76
C SER A 439 8.11 -29.99 -21.54
N VAL A 440 8.48 -28.79 -21.10
CA VAL A 440 7.52 -27.69 -20.83
C VAL A 440 7.81 -26.46 -21.68
N SER A 441 6.76 -25.79 -22.17
CA SER A 441 6.91 -24.51 -22.88
C SER A 441 7.30 -23.41 -21.90
N THR A 442 8.23 -22.55 -22.30
CA THR A 442 8.57 -21.34 -21.52
C THR A 442 7.35 -20.45 -21.31
N ARG A 443 6.50 -20.29 -22.33
CA ARG A 443 5.30 -19.45 -22.24
C ARG A 443 4.30 -19.97 -21.20
N GLU A 444 4.08 -21.28 -21.16
CA GLU A 444 3.21 -21.92 -20.17
C GLU A 444 3.77 -21.79 -18.75
N VAL A 445 5.08 -22.01 -18.59
CA VAL A 445 5.76 -21.87 -17.29
C VAL A 445 5.64 -20.44 -16.78
N LEU A 446 5.95 -19.45 -17.62
CA LEU A 446 5.87 -18.04 -17.26
C LEU A 446 4.44 -17.65 -16.89
N ALA A 447 3.44 -17.99 -17.70
CA ALA A 447 2.05 -17.66 -17.39
C ALA A 447 1.54 -18.29 -16.07
N ALA A 448 2.01 -19.49 -15.74
CA ALA A 448 1.62 -20.18 -14.51
C ALA A 448 2.35 -19.67 -13.25
N GLU A 449 3.63 -19.27 -13.37
CA GLU A 449 4.48 -18.95 -12.22
C GLU A 449 4.61 -17.45 -11.95
N LEU A 450 4.49 -16.58 -12.95
CA LEU A 450 4.65 -15.13 -12.78
C LEU A 450 3.67 -14.51 -11.74
N PRO A 451 2.36 -14.85 -11.71
CA PRO A 451 1.47 -14.32 -10.66
C PRO A 451 1.96 -14.67 -9.25
N LYS A 452 2.44 -15.90 -9.05
CA LYS A 452 2.94 -16.38 -7.75
C LYS A 452 4.24 -15.68 -7.40
N LEU A 453 5.12 -15.54 -8.38
CA LEU A 453 6.40 -14.85 -8.24
C LEU A 453 6.21 -13.42 -7.76
N ILE A 454 5.31 -12.66 -8.40
CA ILE A 454 5.06 -11.25 -8.06
C ILE A 454 4.59 -11.13 -6.61
N LEU A 455 3.71 -12.01 -6.14
CA LEU A 455 3.21 -12.00 -4.76
C LEU A 455 4.26 -12.44 -3.73
N ARG A 456 5.25 -13.26 -4.14
CA ARG A 456 6.36 -13.69 -3.28
C ARG A 456 7.44 -12.63 -3.08
N LEU A 457 7.48 -11.57 -3.90
CA LEU A 457 8.50 -10.53 -3.77
C LEU A 457 8.55 -9.98 -2.34
N GLU A 458 9.76 -9.86 -1.79
CA GLU A 458 10.02 -9.51 -0.41
C GLU A 458 10.18 -7.98 -0.29
N PHE A 459 9.37 -7.38 0.58
CA PHE A 459 9.42 -5.95 0.91
C PHE A 459 9.33 -5.77 2.42
N PRO A 460 9.89 -4.68 2.99
CA PRO A 460 9.81 -4.41 4.42
C PRO A 460 8.37 -4.33 4.95
N LYS A 461 7.46 -3.77 4.15
CA LYS A 461 6.02 -3.74 4.43
C LYS A 461 5.23 -4.00 3.15
N LYS A 462 4.08 -4.66 3.31
CA LYS A 462 3.09 -4.89 2.25
C LYS A 462 1.73 -4.40 2.71
N MET A 463 0.85 -4.14 1.75
CA MET A 463 -0.52 -3.72 1.97
C MET A 463 -1.47 -4.44 1.04
N ARG A 464 -2.73 -4.49 1.46
CA ARG A 464 -3.89 -4.71 0.59
C ARG A 464 -4.44 -3.38 0.10
N TRP A 465 -5.24 -3.42 -0.95
CA TRP A 465 -5.99 -2.28 -1.46
C TRP A 465 -7.30 -2.74 -2.08
N SER A 466 -8.24 -1.80 -2.22
CA SER A 466 -9.58 -2.08 -2.74
C SER A 466 -10.23 -3.27 -2.00
N SER A 467 -10.96 -4.12 -2.72
CA SER A 467 -11.50 -5.38 -2.21
C SER A 467 -10.62 -6.60 -2.51
N LEU A 468 -9.35 -6.39 -2.89
CA LEU A 468 -8.48 -7.48 -3.33
C LEU A 468 -7.86 -8.24 -2.14
N ASP A 469 -7.67 -9.54 -2.34
CA ASP A 469 -7.01 -10.45 -1.38
C ASP A 469 -5.51 -10.63 -1.64
N ILE A 470 -4.91 -9.74 -2.44
CA ILE A 470 -3.48 -9.75 -2.73
C ILE A 470 -2.74 -8.70 -1.91
N GLU A 471 -1.48 -8.98 -1.61
CA GLU A 471 -0.60 -8.08 -0.89
C GLU A 471 0.64 -7.75 -1.73
N TYR A 472 0.97 -6.47 -1.78
CA TYR A 472 2.17 -5.96 -2.45
C TYR A 472 2.68 -4.71 -1.73
N ALA A 473 3.86 -4.22 -2.07
CA ALA A 473 4.41 -3.01 -1.46
C ALA A 473 3.49 -1.79 -1.62
N ARG A 474 2.86 -1.66 -2.79
CA ARG A 474 1.90 -0.61 -3.18
C ARG A 474 0.86 -1.17 -4.16
N PRO A 475 -0.30 -0.52 -4.34
CA PRO A 475 -1.27 -0.90 -5.36
C PRO A 475 -0.63 -1.05 -6.74
N LEU A 476 -0.95 -2.16 -7.41
CA LEU A 476 -0.48 -2.45 -8.77
C LEU A 476 -1.40 -1.79 -9.81
N HIS A 477 -0.80 -1.28 -10.89
CA HIS A 477 -1.54 -0.59 -11.96
C HIS A 477 -1.41 -1.26 -13.33
N TRP A 478 -0.24 -1.81 -13.66
CA TRP A 478 -0.03 -2.52 -14.92
C TRP A 478 1.03 -3.59 -14.77
N ILE A 479 1.01 -4.56 -15.69
CA ILE A 479 2.01 -5.62 -15.77
C ILE A 479 2.35 -5.78 -17.25
N VAL A 480 3.63 -5.66 -17.59
CA VAL A 480 4.13 -6.06 -18.91
C VAL A 480 4.73 -7.44 -18.79
N ALA A 481 4.34 -8.36 -19.67
CA ALA A 481 5.00 -9.66 -19.78
C ALA A 481 5.12 -10.07 -21.24
N LEU A 482 6.35 -10.04 -21.79
CA LEU A 482 6.65 -10.36 -23.18
C LEU A 482 7.71 -11.45 -23.28
N TYR A 483 7.51 -12.40 -24.19
CA TYR A 483 8.52 -13.36 -24.63
C TYR A 483 8.61 -13.28 -26.16
N ASP A 484 9.73 -12.78 -26.70
CA ASP A 484 9.81 -12.24 -28.06
C ASP A 484 8.70 -11.21 -28.31
N LYS A 485 7.82 -11.41 -29.31
CA LYS A 485 6.73 -10.48 -29.68
C LYS A 485 5.42 -10.82 -28.99
N GLU A 486 5.40 -11.91 -28.23
CA GLU A 486 4.19 -12.53 -27.72
C GLU A 486 3.97 -12.11 -26.27
N VAL A 487 2.74 -11.71 -25.96
CA VAL A 487 2.33 -11.44 -24.58
C VAL A 487 2.23 -12.77 -23.84
N ILE A 488 2.71 -12.81 -22.61
CA ILE A 488 2.48 -13.91 -21.67
C ILE A 488 1.25 -13.56 -20.85
N PRO A 489 0.05 -14.08 -21.16
CA PRO A 489 -1.17 -13.66 -20.50
C PRO A 489 -1.35 -14.36 -19.16
N PHE A 490 -1.52 -13.55 -18.11
CA PHE A 490 -1.95 -14.01 -16.80
C PHE A 490 -2.72 -12.88 -16.09
N ALA A 491 -3.50 -13.27 -15.09
CA ALA A 491 -4.20 -12.33 -14.23
C ALA A 491 -3.51 -12.23 -12.86
N LEU A 492 -3.50 -11.03 -12.30
CA LEU A 492 -3.09 -10.77 -10.92
C LEU A 492 -4.05 -9.76 -10.29
N GLY A 493 -4.88 -10.21 -9.35
CA GLY A 493 -5.99 -9.40 -8.84
C GLY A 493 -6.94 -9.02 -9.98
N ASN A 494 -7.07 -7.72 -10.23
CA ASN A 494 -7.88 -7.16 -11.31
C ASN A 494 -7.08 -6.80 -12.57
N LEU A 495 -5.77 -7.09 -12.60
CA LEU A 495 -4.89 -6.78 -13.73
C LEU A 495 -4.73 -7.99 -14.64
N ILE A 496 -4.56 -7.73 -15.94
CA ILE A 496 -4.12 -8.68 -16.94
C ILE A 496 -2.77 -8.19 -17.48
N SER A 497 -1.79 -9.08 -17.61
CA SER A 497 -0.54 -8.74 -18.27
C SER A 497 -0.76 -8.37 -19.74
N ASP A 498 -0.04 -7.35 -20.20
CA ASP A 498 -0.11 -6.85 -21.57
C ASP A 498 1.30 -6.46 -22.08
N ARG A 499 1.35 -5.76 -23.22
CA ARG A 499 2.54 -5.12 -23.81
C ARG A 499 2.59 -3.62 -23.56
N ILE A 500 1.71 -3.10 -22.71
CA ILE A 500 1.51 -1.67 -22.49
C ILE A 500 2.25 -1.26 -21.20
N THR A 501 3.21 -0.35 -21.37
CA THR A 501 3.88 0.35 -20.27
C THR A 501 3.46 1.84 -20.28
N TYR A 502 3.96 2.62 -19.34
CA TYR A 502 3.63 4.04 -19.19
C TYR A 502 4.88 4.90 -19.01
N GLY A 503 4.86 6.11 -19.55
CA GLY A 503 5.91 7.11 -19.38
C GLY A 503 5.89 7.78 -18.00
N HIS A 504 6.54 8.94 -17.89
CA HIS A 504 6.57 9.70 -16.64
C HIS A 504 5.18 10.24 -16.28
N SER A 505 4.74 10.05 -15.03
CA SER A 505 3.37 10.36 -14.57
C SER A 505 2.91 11.80 -14.82
N GLN A 506 3.83 12.77 -14.72
CA GLN A 506 3.55 14.19 -15.00
C GLN A 506 3.97 14.63 -16.41
N LEU A 507 5.19 14.31 -16.85
CA LEU A 507 5.78 14.84 -18.09
C LEU A 507 5.30 14.12 -19.35
N SER A 508 4.95 12.84 -19.26
CA SER A 508 4.52 12.02 -20.40
C SER A 508 3.67 10.81 -19.94
N PRO A 509 2.44 11.04 -19.43
CA PRO A 509 1.60 9.99 -18.82
C PRO A 509 1.00 8.98 -19.83
N GLU A 510 1.38 9.06 -21.10
CA GLU A 510 0.81 8.26 -22.17
C GLU A 510 1.15 6.77 -22.06
N ALA A 511 0.21 5.94 -22.54
CA ALA A 511 0.41 4.51 -22.71
C ALA A 511 1.36 4.23 -23.88
N ILE A 512 2.34 3.36 -23.66
CA ILE A 512 3.41 3.03 -24.61
C ILE A 512 3.29 1.55 -24.96
N LYS A 513 3.10 1.26 -26.24
CA LYS A 513 3.04 -0.10 -26.77
C LYS A 513 4.43 -0.62 -27.08
N LEU A 514 4.78 -1.77 -26.51
CA LEU A 514 6.03 -2.49 -26.78
C LEU A 514 5.78 -3.59 -27.83
N ALA A 515 6.59 -3.61 -28.88
CA ALA A 515 6.55 -4.68 -29.88
C ALA A 515 7.41 -5.86 -29.44
N HIS A 516 8.53 -5.59 -28.77
CA HIS A 516 9.54 -6.56 -28.36
C HIS A 516 10.32 -6.02 -27.12
N PRO A 517 10.87 -6.90 -26.25
CA PRO A 517 11.64 -6.53 -25.06
C PRO A 517 12.78 -5.53 -25.26
N ASP A 518 13.47 -5.57 -26.41
CA ASP A 518 14.61 -4.68 -26.72
C ASP A 518 14.23 -3.19 -26.87
N GLU A 519 12.95 -2.90 -27.11
CA GLU A 519 12.45 -1.52 -27.20
C GLU A 519 12.26 -0.85 -25.84
N TYR A 520 12.23 -1.64 -24.74
CA TYR A 520 11.78 -1.21 -23.41
C TYR A 520 12.50 0.05 -22.92
N VAL A 521 13.83 -0.02 -22.80
CA VAL A 521 14.66 1.07 -22.27
C VAL A 521 14.59 2.29 -23.19
N LYS A 522 14.73 2.10 -24.50
CA LYS A 522 14.76 3.19 -25.48
C LYS A 522 13.43 3.95 -25.52
N LYS A 523 12.30 3.24 -25.49
CA LYS A 523 10.97 3.88 -25.50
C LYS A 523 10.71 4.61 -24.18
N LEU A 524 11.04 4.03 -23.03
CA LEU A 524 10.86 4.70 -21.74
C LEU A 524 11.73 5.95 -21.60
N ASN A 525 12.99 5.92 -22.06
CA ASN A 525 13.85 7.10 -22.10
C ASN A 525 13.24 8.22 -22.95
N LYS A 526 12.65 7.91 -24.11
CA LYS A 526 11.93 8.90 -24.95
C LYS A 526 10.74 9.55 -24.23
N HIS A 527 10.14 8.85 -23.28
CA HIS A 527 9.00 9.29 -22.47
C HIS A 527 9.40 9.70 -21.04
N HIS A 528 10.62 10.21 -20.88
CA HIS A 528 11.17 10.79 -19.64
C HIS A 528 11.31 9.81 -18.46
N VAL A 529 11.53 8.53 -18.74
CA VAL A 529 11.75 7.50 -17.71
C VAL A 529 13.09 6.81 -17.94
N MET A 530 14.07 7.13 -17.11
CA MET A 530 15.36 6.46 -17.08
C MET A 530 15.32 5.28 -16.10
N VAL A 531 15.12 4.09 -16.66
CA VAL A 531 14.88 2.85 -15.89
C VAL A 531 16.14 2.15 -15.41
N ASP A 532 17.29 2.45 -16.02
CA ASP A 532 18.59 1.99 -15.56
C ASP A 532 19.06 2.86 -14.39
N ILE A 533 19.30 2.22 -13.24
CA ILE A 533 19.64 2.92 -12.00
C ILE A 533 21.04 3.54 -12.08
N ASP A 534 21.98 2.85 -12.72
CA ASP A 534 23.37 3.31 -12.83
C ASP A 534 23.48 4.45 -13.85
N GLU A 535 22.77 4.34 -14.98
CA GLU A 535 22.66 5.44 -15.96
C GLU A 535 22.03 6.69 -15.30
N ARG A 536 20.95 6.51 -14.54
CA ARG A 536 20.27 7.61 -13.83
C ARG A 536 21.14 8.26 -12.78
N LYS A 537 21.88 7.46 -12.01
CA LYS A 537 22.84 7.98 -11.04
C LYS A 537 23.94 8.79 -11.71
N ALA A 538 24.49 8.31 -12.82
CA ALA A 538 25.53 9.02 -13.56
C ALA A 538 24.99 10.36 -14.11
N ALA A 539 23.81 10.36 -14.70
CA ALA A 539 23.17 11.57 -15.23
C ALA A 539 22.89 12.61 -14.14
N ILE A 540 22.42 12.19 -12.96
CA ILE A 540 22.19 13.08 -11.81
C ILE A 540 23.51 13.70 -11.33
N LEU A 541 24.57 12.89 -11.17
CA LEU A 541 25.89 13.37 -10.74
C LEU A 541 26.49 14.37 -11.73
N GLU A 542 26.33 14.14 -13.04
CA GLU A 542 26.77 15.08 -14.07
C GLU A 542 26.04 16.42 -13.99
N GLN A 543 24.71 16.39 -13.79
CA GLN A 543 23.90 17.59 -13.62
C GLN A 543 24.29 18.37 -12.36
N ILE A 544 24.52 17.67 -11.24
CA ILE A 544 24.99 18.30 -9.99
C ILE A 544 26.33 19.00 -10.24
N ALA A 545 27.31 18.32 -10.84
CA ALA A 545 28.62 18.90 -11.12
C ALA A 545 28.54 20.13 -12.03
N LYS A 546 27.60 20.13 -12.99
CA LYS A 546 27.33 21.29 -13.84
C LYS A 546 26.77 22.47 -13.04
N ILE A 547 25.76 22.23 -12.20
CA ILE A 547 25.13 23.25 -11.36
C ILE A 547 26.13 23.85 -10.35
N GLU A 548 26.96 23.01 -9.73
CA GLU A 548 28.05 23.45 -8.83
C GLU A 548 29.01 24.41 -9.53
N LYS A 549 29.42 24.06 -10.76
CA LYS A 549 30.32 24.88 -11.56
C LYS A 549 29.69 26.20 -11.99
N GLU A 550 28.43 26.18 -12.43
CA GLU A 550 27.71 27.36 -12.92
C GLU A 550 27.41 28.36 -11.80
N ASN A 551 27.12 27.88 -10.58
CA ASN A 551 26.74 28.72 -9.45
C ASN A 551 27.89 28.99 -8.47
N HIS A 552 29.10 28.48 -8.75
CA HIS A 552 30.22 28.51 -7.81
C HIS A 552 29.84 27.98 -6.42
N ALA A 553 29.02 26.93 -6.40
CA ALA A 553 28.42 26.35 -5.20
C ALA A 553 28.88 24.90 -5.01
N LYS A 554 28.59 24.34 -3.83
CA LYS A 554 28.83 22.94 -3.52
C LYS A 554 27.58 22.28 -2.98
N VAL A 555 27.24 21.11 -3.49
CA VAL A 555 26.13 20.31 -2.99
C VAL A 555 26.46 19.80 -1.58
N ILE A 556 25.46 19.85 -0.71
CA ILE A 556 25.52 19.27 0.64
C ILE A 556 24.71 17.97 0.66
N GLU A 557 25.04 17.04 1.55
CA GLU A 557 24.28 15.80 1.76
C GLU A 557 24.12 14.89 0.51
N GLU A 558 24.95 15.04 -0.52
CA GLU A 558 24.86 14.27 -1.78
C GLU A 558 24.73 12.75 -1.53
N ARG A 559 25.60 12.20 -0.68
CA ARG A 559 25.60 10.76 -0.36
C ARG A 559 24.32 10.28 0.32
N ARG A 560 23.62 11.17 1.02
CA ARG A 560 22.38 10.87 1.73
C ARG A 560 21.16 10.98 0.80
N VAL A 561 21.17 11.93 -0.13
CA VAL A 561 20.01 12.24 -0.99
C VAL A 561 19.99 11.41 -2.26
N ILE A 562 21.15 11.10 -2.86
CA ILE A 562 21.19 10.29 -4.10
C ILE A 562 20.41 8.98 -3.97
N PRO A 563 20.58 8.17 -2.92
CA PRO A 563 19.80 6.93 -2.78
C PRO A 563 18.28 7.12 -2.66
N GLN A 564 17.79 8.35 -2.44
CA GLN A 564 16.37 8.67 -2.32
C GLN A 564 15.73 9.05 -3.68
N VAL A 565 16.56 9.33 -4.69
CA VAL A 565 16.10 9.75 -6.04
C VAL A 565 16.45 8.71 -7.13
N LEU A 566 17.15 7.64 -6.74
CA LEU A 566 17.32 6.40 -7.49
C LEU A 566 16.17 5.46 -7.12
#